data_AF-A0A0F0GKZ2-F1
#
_entry.id   AF-A0A0F0GKZ2-F1
#
_cell.length_a   1.000
_cell.length_b   1.000
_cell.length_c   1.000
_cell.angle_alpha   90.00
_cell.angle_beta   90.00
_cell.angle_gamma   90.00
#
_symmetry.space_group_name_H-M   'P 1'
#
loop_
_entity.id
_entity.type
_entity.pdbx_description
1 polymer ?
#
loop_
_entity_poly.entity_id
_entity_poly.type
_entity_poly.pdbx_seq_one_letter_code
_entity_poly.pdbx_strand_id
1 'polypeptide(L)'
;MGERTDDSAGNGDAAINDPMLTTPTARLMALAMGTNVRVFEVPAAHSVGLAGLVGLGSDEHGEPQCKIGLTDDLDDDLRADVLAFGLAVLVGTPEVLGESPDGVLGISRQRLPQADNGPGNLAWHMLQTCGRESPSTTFRLMVIQSD
;
A
#
# COMPACT_ATOMS: atom_id res chain seq x y z
N MET A 1 30.96 35.60 12.46
CA MET A 1 30.32 35.28 11.17
C MET A 1 29.87 33.84 11.26
N GLY A 2 28.56 33.63 11.41
CA GLY A 2 28.00 32.33 11.76
C GLY A 2 27.83 31.41 10.55
N GLU A 3 28.17 30.14 10.76
CA GLU A 3 27.75 29.00 9.96
C GLU A 3 26.22 28.91 9.87
N ARG A 4 25.71 28.58 8.68
CA ARG A 4 24.46 27.83 8.50
C ARG A 4 24.62 26.92 7.29
N THR A 5 24.71 25.64 7.60
CA THR A 5 24.68 24.46 6.74
C THR A 5 23.36 24.36 5.96
N ASP A 6 23.47 23.84 4.74
CA ASP A 6 22.41 23.52 3.79
C ASP A 6 21.21 22.80 4.43
N ASP A 7 20.03 23.42 4.31
CA ASP A 7 18.74 22.76 4.48
C ASP A 7 18.46 21.92 3.23
N SER A 8 18.88 20.66 3.25
CA SER A 8 18.44 19.66 2.27
C SER A 8 17.04 19.15 2.66
N ALA A 9 16.03 20.03 2.56
CA ALA A 9 14.63 19.72 2.78
C ALA A 9 13.82 20.10 1.54
N GLY A 10 13.83 19.25 0.52
CA GLY A 10 13.12 19.57 -0.71
C GLY A 10 13.20 18.48 -1.76
N ASN A 11 12.66 17.29 -1.50
CA ASN A 11 12.32 16.37 -2.59
C ASN A 11 11.22 15.34 -2.26
N GLY A 12 10.25 15.70 -1.42
CA GLY A 12 9.09 14.84 -1.13
C GLY A 12 7.84 15.16 -1.97
N ASP A 13 7.73 16.41 -2.46
CA ASP A 13 6.47 16.93 -3.01
C ASP A 13 6.36 16.82 -4.55
N ALA A 14 7.50 16.58 -5.21
CA ALA A 14 7.58 16.53 -6.68
C ALA A 14 7.09 15.19 -7.26
N ALA A 15 7.22 14.08 -6.53
CA ALA A 15 6.90 12.75 -7.05
C ALA A 15 5.40 12.46 -7.14
N ILE A 16 4.58 13.00 -6.22
CA ILE A 16 3.12 12.76 -6.21
C ILE A 16 2.40 13.64 -7.25
N ASN A 17 2.95 14.82 -7.51
CA ASN A 17 2.38 15.81 -8.44
C ASN A 17 3.01 15.77 -9.84
N ASP A 18 3.72 14.68 -10.18
CA ASP A 18 4.30 14.53 -11.52
C ASP A 18 3.16 14.51 -12.57
N PRO A 19 3.15 15.44 -13.54
CA PRO A 19 2.12 15.52 -14.57
C PRO A 19 2.04 14.28 -15.46
N MET A 20 3.02 13.37 -15.41
CA MET A 20 3.01 12.09 -16.11
C MET A 20 2.28 10.97 -15.34
N LEU A 21 1.95 11.17 -14.05
CA LEU A 21 1.14 10.23 -13.26
C LEU A 21 -0.35 10.53 -13.48
N THR A 22 -0.86 10.04 -14.60
CA THR A 22 -2.22 10.34 -15.08
C THR A 22 -3.30 9.46 -14.46
N THR A 23 -2.96 8.33 -13.85
CA THR A 23 -3.92 7.43 -13.19
C THR A 23 -3.75 7.42 -11.66
N PRO A 24 -4.84 7.18 -10.89
CA PRO A 24 -4.74 7.03 -9.44
C PRO A 24 -3.76 5.94 -9.01
N THR A 25 -3.75 4.78 -9.70
CA THR A 25 -2.78 3.71 -9.47
C THR A 25 -1.35 4.20 -9.65
N ALA A 26 -1.06 4.97 -10.70
CA ALA A 26 0.28 5.50 -10.93
C ALA A 26 0.74 6.43 -9.78
N ARG A 27 -0.15 7.30 -9.28
CA ARG A 27 0.15 8.19 -8.13
C ARG A 27 0.44 7.40 -6.85
N LEU A 28 -0.33 6.35 -6.58
CA LEU A 28 -0.10 5.47 -5.44
C LEU A 28 1.19 4.65 -5.59
N MET A 29 1.51 4.20 -6.81
CA MET A 29 2.79 3.52 -7.09
C MET A 29 3.97 4.46 -6.83
N ALA A 30 3.87 5.74 -7.22
CA ALA A 30 4.88 6.73 -6.90
C ALA A 30 5.02 6.97 -5.39
N LEU A 31 3.90 7.00 -4.65
CA LEU A 31 3.90 7.07 -3.19
C LEU A 31 4.58 5.84 -2.56
N ALA A 32 4.27 4.64 -3.05
CA ALA A 32 4.92 3.40 -2.58
C ALA A 32 6.43 3.43 -2.82
N MET A 33 6.86 3.85 -4.01
CA MET A 33 8.28 4.02 -4.33
C MET A 33 8.96 5.04 -3.42
N GLY A 34 8.33 6.19 -3.19
CA GLY A 34 8.85 7.24 -2.31
C GLY A 34 8.93 6.85 -0.83
N THR A 35 8.23 5.78 -0.43
CA THR A 35 8.22 5.26 0.96
C THR A 35 8.98 3.94 1.12
N ASN A 36 9.78 3.54 0.11
CA ASN A 36 10.52 2.27 0.08
C ASN A 36 9.62 1.03 0.26
N VAL A 37 8.37 1.12 -0.19
CA VAL A 37 7.44 -0.01 -0.23
C VAL A 37 7.57 -0.70 -1.59
N ARG A 38 7.91 -1.99 -1.57
CA ARG A 38 8.00 -2.79 -2.79
C ARG A 38 6.62 -3.30 -3.20
N VAL A 39 6.13 -2.84 -4.34
CA VAL A 39 4.92 -3.38 -4.97
C VAL A 39 5.30 -4.44 -6.01
N PHE A 40 4.62 -5.58 -6.02
CA PHE A 40 4.84 -6.68 -6.96
C PHE A 40 3.53 -7.40 -7.31
N GLU A 41 3.56 -8.21 -8.37
CA GLU A 41 2.38 -8.96 -8.82
C GLU A 41 2.36 -10.38 -8.26
N VAL A 42 1.15 -10.85 -7.95
CA VAL A 42 0.88 -12.18 -7.43
C VAL A 42 -0.05 -12.89 -8.42
N PRO A 43 0.32 -14.09 -8.93
CA PRO A 43 -0.57 -14.83 -9.82
C PRO A 43 -1.90 -15.15 -9.14
N ALA A 44 -3.02 -14.74 -9.73
CA ALA A 44 -4.35 -14.97 -9.17
C ALA A 44 -4.65 -16.46 -8.93
N ALA A 45 -4.06 -17.35 -9.74
CA ALA A 45 -4.14 -18.79 -9.60
C ALA A 45 -3.64 -19.31 -8.23
N HIS A 46 -2.76 -18.57 -7.55
CA HIS A 46 -2.19 -18.92 -6.25
C HIS A 46 -2.77 -18.06 -5.11
N SER A 47 -3.84 -17.30 -5.35
CA SER A 47 -4.36 -16.29 -4.40
C SER A 47 -5.89 -16.26 -4.37
N VAL A 48 -6.51 -17.44 -4.33
CA VAL A 48 -7.97 -17.59 -4.36
C VAL A 48 -8.62 -16.78 -3.23
N GLY A 49 -9.49 -15.83 -3.60
CA GLY A 49 -10.23 -14.98 -2.67
C GLY A 49 -9.48 -13.75 -2.15
N LEU A 50 -8.19 -13.60 -2.49
CA LEU A 50 -7.38 -12.44 -2.13
C LEU A 50 -7.35 -11.44 -3.30
N ALA A 51 -7.25 -10.16 -2.97
CA ALA A 51 -6.87 -9.11 -3.92
C ALA A 51 -5.40 -8.73 -3.77
N GLY A 52 -4.79 -9.03 -2.63
CA GLY A 52 -3.39 -8.73 -2.44
C GLY A 52 -2.82 -9.29 -1.15
N LEU A 53 -1.57 -8.95 -0.91
CA LEU A 53 -0.76 -9.30 0.23
C LEU A 53 -0.14 -8.02 0.77
N VAL A 54 0.00 -7.91 2.08
CA VAL A 54 0.74 -6.83 2.73
C VAL A 54 1.59 -7.41 3.83
N GLY A 55 2.85 -7.01 3.92
CA GLY A 55 3.74 -7.54 4.94
C GLY A 55 5.14 -7.00 4.92
N LEU A 56 5.97 -7.60 5.76
CA LEU A 56 7.40 -7.35 5.85
C LEU A 56 8.15 -8.50 5.15
N GLY A 57 9.20 -8.17 4.41
CA GLY A 57 10.15 -9.14 3.91
C GLY A 57 11.57 -8.56 3.93
N SER A 58 12.50 -9.23 3.30
CA SER A 58 13.85 -8.70 3.10
C SER A 58 14.05 -8.20 1.67
N ASP A 59 14.85 -7.15 1.51
CA ASP A 59 15.38 -6.75 0.21
C ASP A 59 16.55 -7.64 -0.24
N GLU A 60 17.22 -7.26 -1.33
CA GLU A 60 18.37 -8.01 -1.90
C GLU A 60 19.59 -8.05 -0.98
N HIS A 61 19.67 -7.14 0.00
CA HIS A 61 20.75 -7.04 0.98
C HIS A 61 20.41 -7.71 2.31
N GLY A 62 19.19 -8.25 2.45
CA GLY A 62 18.71 -8.85 3.69
C GLY A 62 18.07 -7.85 4.66
N GLU A 63 17.96 -6.57 4.28
CA GLU A 63 17.39 -5.53 5.12
C GLU A 63 15.85 -5.59 5.12
N PRO A 64 15.19 -5.26 6.24
CA PRO A 64 13.73 -5.23 6.30
C PRO A 64 13.13 -4.25 5.28
N GLN A 65 12.16 -4.73 4.50
CA GLN A 65 11.45 -3.97 3.49
C GLN A 65 9.94 -4.27 3.55
N CYS A 66 9.13 -3.21 3.55
CA CYS A 66 7.69 -3.32 3.43
C CYS A 66 7.30 -3.76 2.00
N LYS A 67 6.38 -4.71 1.89
CA LYS A 67 5.97 -5.28 0.61
C LYS A 67 4.45 -5.31 0.46
N ILE A 68 3.98 -5.02 -0.75
CA ILE A 68 2.59 -5.15 -1.16
C ILE A 68 2.54 -6.02 -2.42
N GLY A 69 1.86 -7.15 -2.34
CA GLY A 69 1.54 -7.98 -3.49
C GLY A 69 0.13 -7.64 -3.99
N LEU A 70 -0.05 -7.47 -5.29
CA LEU A 70 -1.36 -7.25 -5.92
C LEU A 70 -1.65 -8.41 -6.87
N THR A 71 -2.88 -8.95 -6.87
CA THR A 71 -3.20 -10.00 -7.83
C THR A 71 -3.24 -9.44 -9.26
N ASP A 72 -2.77 -10.24 -10.23
CA ASP A 72 -2.66 -9.84 -11.64
C ASP A 72 -3.99 -9.72 -12.38
N ASP A 73 -5.09 -10.17 -11.76
CA ASP A 73 -6.46 -10.14 -12.29
C ASP A 73 -7.29 -8.93 -11.84
N LEU A 74 -6.71 -7.99 -11.08
CA LEU A 74 -7.43 -6.78 -10.64
C LEU A 74 -7.58 -5.76 -11.78
N ASP A 75 -8.78 -5.19 -11.91
CA ASP A 75 -8.95 -3.95 -12.68
C ASP A 75 -8.19 -2.78 -12.01
N ASP A 76 -7.87 -1.74 -12.78
CA ASP A 76 -7.07 -0.60 -12.31
C ASP A 76 -7.71 0.08 -11.08
N ASP A 77 -9.03 0.08 -11.04
CA ASP A 77 -9.85 0.65 -10.01
C ASP A 77 -9.69 -0.05 -8.65
N LEU A 78 -9.89 -1.37 -8.63
CA LEU A 78 -9.69 -2.20 -7.45
C LEU A 78 -8.21 -2.31 -7.10
N ARG A 79 -7.31 -2.27 -8.09
CA ARG A 79 -5.86 -2.24 -7.87
C ARG A 79 -5.44 -1.01 -7.08
N ALA A 80 -5.94 0.17 -7.45
CA ALA A 80 -5.71 1.40 -6.69
C ALA A 80 -6.25 1.29 -5.26
N ASP A 81 -7.47 0.78 -5.08
CA ASP A 81 -8.08 0.65 -3.75
C ASP A 81 -7.28 -0.28 -2.83
N VAL A 82 -6.86 -1.43 -3.35
CA VAL A 82 -6.10 -2.44 -2.61
C VAL A 82 -4.69 -1.93 -2.30
N LEU A 83 -4.05 -1.24 -3.23
CA LEU A 83 -2.74 -0.62 -3.01
C LEU A 83 -2.81 0.47 -1.93
N ALA A 84 -3.81 1.35 -1.98
CA ALA A 84 -4.03 2.36 -0.95
C ALA A 84 -4.30 1.73 0.42
N PHE A 85 -5.11 0.67 0.48
CA PHE A 85 -5.33 -0.06 1.72
C PHE A 85 -4.07 -0.72 2.27
N GLY A 86 -3.27 -1.37 1.42
CA GLY A 86 -1.99 -1.96 1.81
C GLY A 86 -1.02 -0.93 2.38
N LEU A 87 -0.89 0.24 1.72
CA LEU A 87 -0.08 1.35 2.23
C LEU A 87 -0.59 1.85 3.58
N ALA A 88 -1.91 2.00 3.72
CA ALA A 88 -2.52 2.44 4.95
C ALA A 88 -2.34 1.44 6.11
N VAL A 89 -2.30 0.13 5.83
CA VAL A 89 -2.00 -0.91 6.83
C VAL A 89 -0.56 -0.80 7.31
N LEU A 90 0.40 -0.63 6.38
CA LEU A 90 1.82 -0.50 6.71
C LEU A 90 2.11 0.75 7.57
N VAL A 91 1.41 1.86 7.30
CA VAL A 91 1.62 3.12 8.02
C VAL A 91 0.78 3.21 9.29
N GLY A 92 -0.48 2.78 9.23
CA GLY A 92 -1.48 3.03 10.27
C GLY A 92 -1.57 1.94 11.34
N THR A 93 -1.12 0.71 11.03
CA THR A 93 -1.21 -0.45 11.94
C THR A 93 -0.04 -1.43 11.75
N PRO A 94 1.23 -0.99 11.87
CA PRO A 94 2.38 -1.87 11.69
C PRO A 94 2.42 -3.01 12.72
N GLU A 95 1.80 -2.84 13.89
CA GLU A 95 1.77 -3.84 14.96
C GLU A 95 1.04 -5.12 14.52
N VAL A 96 0.00 -4.98 13.68
CA VAL A 96 -0.80 -6.12 13.19
C VAL A 96 0.05 -7.05 12.30
N LEU A 97 1.10 -6.52 11.65
CA LEU A 97 2.06 -7.33 10.91
C LEU A 97 3.03 -8.05 11.85
N GLY A 98 3.44 -7.42 12.95
CA GLY A 98 4.28 -8.05 13.98
C GLY A 98 3.59 -9.20 14.72
N GLU A 99 2.26 -9.18 14.77
CA GLU A 99 1.43 -10.25 15.34
C GLU A 99 1.11 -11.38 14.35
N SER A 100 1.38 -11.19 13.05
CA SER A 100 1.18 -12.23 12.04
C SER A 100 2.32 -13.26 12.10
N PRO A 101 2.05 -14.58 12.06
CA PRO A 101 3.07 -15.63 12.15
C PRO A 101 4.23 -15.46 11.17
N ASP A 102 3.92 -15.05 9.94
CA ASP A 102 4.89 -14.89 8.85
C ASP A 102 5.19 -13.41 8.55
N GLY A 103 4.68 -12.46 9.35
CA GLY A 103 4.81 -11.04 9.06
C GLY A 103 4.05 -10.56 7.81
N VAL A 104 3.15 -11.40 7.28
CA VAL A 104 2.38 -11.17 6.05
C VAL A 104 0.89 -11.41 6.31
N LEU A 105 0.04 -10.59 5.71
CA LEU A 105 -1.42 -10.71 5.75
C LEU A 105 -1.99 -10.66 4.33
N GLY A 106 -3.04 -11.44 4.11
CA GLY A 106 -3.86 -11.37 2.91
C GLY A 106 -4.87 -10.24 2.99
N ILE A 107 -5.06 -9.53 1.89
CA ILE A 107 -6.12 -8.54 1.72
C ILE A 107 -7.25 -9.23 0.94
N SER A 108 -8.43 -9.33 1.55
CA SER A 108 -9.59 -9.97 0.90
C SER A 108 -10.00 -9.23 -0.37
N ARG A 109 -10.57 -9.94 -1.34
CA ARG A 109 -11.09 -9.33 -2.57
C ARG A 109 -12.38 -8.52 -2.37
N GLN A 110 -13.14 -8.81 -1.32
CA GLN A 110 -14.39 -8.13 -1.03
C GLN A 110 -14.14 -6.87 -0.19
N ARG A 111 -14.72 -5.75 -0.64
CA ARG A 111 -14.80 -4.52 0.16
C ARG A 111 -15.73 -4.74 1.35
N LEU A 112 -15.32 -4.26 2.51
CA LEU A 112 -16.19 -4.08 3.67
C LEU A 112 -16.86 -2.69 3.57
N PRO A 113 -17.87 -2.38 4.40
CA PRO A 113 -18.32 -1.00 4.57
C PRO A 113 -17.13 -0.07 4.88
N GLN A 114 -17.17 1.15 4.34
CA GLN A 114 -16.13 2.14 4.60
C GLN A 114 -16.00 2.34 6.11
N ALA A 115 -14.77 2.31 6.60
CA ALA A 115 -14.48 2.50 8.01
C ALA A 115 -14.34 4.01 8.28
N ASP A 116 -14.84 4.45 9.42
CA ASP A 116 -14.73 5.85 9.87
C ASP A 116 -13.34 6.16 10.49
N ASN A 117 -12.54 5.12 10.75
CA ASN A 117 -11.19 5.21 11.30
C ASN A 117 -10.27 4.08 10.82
N GLY A 118 -9.00 4.11 11.23
CA GLY A 118 -8.01 3.06 10.94
C GLY A 118 -7.55 3.02 9.47
N PRO A 119 -6.93 1.91 9.05
CA PRO A 119 -6.36 1.77 7.70
C PRO A 119 -7.37 1.98 6.57
N GLY A 120 -8.61 1.53 6.75
CA GLY A 120 -9.68 1.73 5.77
C GLY A 120 -9.98 3.21 5.53
N ASN A 121 -10.02 4.03 6.58
CA ASN A 121 -10.23 5.47 6.47
C ASN A 121 -9.01 6.21 5.90
N LEU A 122 -7.80 5.81 6.32
CA LEU A 122 -6.56 6.40 5.79
C LEU A 122 -6.42 6.13 4.28
N ALA A 123 -6.70 4.91 3.85
CA ALA A 123 -6.70 4.54 2.43
C ALA A 123 -7.70 5.38 1.62
N TRP A 124 -8.87 5.66 2.19
CA TRP A 124 -9.88 6.49 1.55
C TRP A 124 -9.35 7.89 1.28
N HIS A 125 -8.72 8.52 2.28
CA HIS A 125 -8.10 9.84 2.12
C HIS A 125 -6.93 9.84 1.11
N MET A 126 -6.13 8.77 1.07
CA MET A 126 -5.06 8.61 0.07
C MET A 126 -5.64 8.58 -1.35
N LEU A 127 -6.72 7.82 -1.58
CA LEU A 127 -7.38 7.76 -2.89
C LEU A 127 -7.99 9.08 -3.32
N GLN A 128 -8.67 9.77 -2.41
CA GLN A 128 -9.26 11.09 -2.68
C GLN A 128 -8.16 12.07 -3.13
N THR A 129 -7.01 12.06 -2.46
CA THR A 129 -5.84 12.86 -2.83
C THR A 129 -5.28 12.47 -4.20
N CYS A 130 -5.34 11.18 -4.54
CA CYS A 130 -4.94 10.67 -5.86
C CYS A 130 -6.00 10.91 -6.95
N GLY A 131 -7.14 11.53 -6.64
CA GLY A 131 -8.22 11.83 -7.59
C GLY A 131 -9.15 10.65 -7.87
N ARG A 132 -9.26 9.71 -6.93
CA ARG A 132 -10.12 8.52 -7.03
C ARG A 132 -11.21 8.55 -5.97
N GLU A 133 -12.45 8.51 -6.43
CA GLU A 133 -13.60 8.23 -5.58
C GLU A 133 -13.86 6.72 -5.56
N SER A 134 -13.86 6.13 -4.36
CA SER A 134 -14.18 4.72 -4.16
C SER A 134 -15.34 4.59 -3.16
N PRO A 135 -16.29 3.66 -3.38
CA PRO A 135 -17.39 3.42 -2.44
C PRO A 135 -16.90 2.84 -1.10
N SER A 136 -15.73 2.19 -1.08
CA SER A 136 -15.05 1.77 0.13
C SER A 136 -13.62 1.35 -0.18
N THR A 137 -12.71 1.71 0.71
CA THR A 137 -11.31 1.26 0.72
C THR A 137 -11.00 0.38 1.92
N THR A 138 -12.02 -0.12 2.61
CA THR A 138 -11.84 -1.05 3.72
C THR A 138 -11.89 -2.48 3.21
N PHE A 139 -10.88 -3.28 3.56
CA PHE A 139 -10.84 -4.70 3.25
C PHE A 139 -10.59 -5.52 4.51
N ARG A 140 -10.94 -6.81 4.48
CA ARG A 140 -10.60 -7.75 5.55
C ARG A 140 -9.14 -8.16 5.42
N LEU A 141 -8.40 -8.08 6.52
CA LEU A 141 -7.09 -8.72 6.66
C LEU A 141 -7.26 -10.18 7.07
N MET A 142 -6.50 -11.06 6.44
CA MET A 142 -6.58 -12.52 6.61
C MET A 142 -5.20 -13.06 6.95
N VAL A 143 -5.10 -13.91 7.98
CA VAL A 143 -3.89 -14.69 8.23
C VAL A 143 -3.78 -15.73 7.10
N ILE A 144 -2.62 -15.79 6.47
CA ILE A 144 -2.32 -16.77 5.43
C ILE A 144 -1.65 -17.94 6.13
N GLN A 145 -2.23 -19.12 6.04
CA GLN A 145 -1.58 -20.33 6.53
C GLN A 145 -0.72 -20.87 5.40
N SER A 146 0.58 -20.95 5.66
CA SER A 146 1.51 -21.75 4.87
C SER A 146 1.24 -23.22 5.23
N ASP A 147 0.82 -24.03 4.26
CA ASP A 147 0.65 -25.50 4.43
C ASP A 147 1.96 -26.20 4.82
#